data_AF-A0A448XAK7-F1
#
_entry.id   AF-A0A448XAK7-F1
#
_cell.length_a   1.000
_cell.length_b   1.000
_cell.length_c   1.000
_cell.angle_alpha   90.00
_cell.angle_beta   90.00
_cell.angle_gamma   90.00
#
_symmetry.space_group_name_H-M   'P 1'
#
loop_
_entity.id
_entity.type
_entity.pdbx_description
1 polymer ?
#
loop_
_entity_poly.entity_id
_entity_poly.type
_entity_poly.pdbx_seq_one_letter_code
_entity_poly.pdbx_strand_id
1 'polypeptide(L)'
;MLSALDYFDKAPLMTVPGRTHPVEIFYTPEPERDYLEAAIRTVIQIHMCEETEGDILLFLTGQEEIEEACKRIAREVESLGPDVGELRCIPLYSTLPPNLQQRIFDPAPPKKANGAIGRKVKLRFYY
;
A
#
# COMPACT_ATOMS: atom_id res chain seq x y z
N MET A 1 15.47 -14.15 -28.32
CA MET A 1 15.14 -14.40 -26.91
C MET A 1 14.58 -15.82 -26.86
N LEU A 2 15.34 -16.80 -26.36
CA LEU A 2 14.84 -18.17 -26.21
C LEU A 2 13.80 -18.17 -25.08
N SER A 3 12.65 -18.81 -25.31
CA SER A 3 11.65 -18.92 -24.25
C SER A 3 12.20 -19.85 -23.15
N ALA A 4 11.76 -19.68 -21.90
CA ALA A 4 12.19 -20.56 -20.80
C ALA A 4 11.94 -22.05 -21.13
N LEU A 5 10.93 -22.34 -21.96
CA LEU A 5 10.60 -23.68 -22.44
C LEU A 5 11.67 -24.27 -23.38
N ASP A 6 12.32 -23.43 -24.19
CA ASP A 6 13.41 -23.86 -25.10
C ASP A 6 14.72 -24.12 -24.34
N TYR A 7 14.89 -23.49 -23.17
CA TYR A 7 16.05 -23.68 -22.31
C TYR A 7 15.96 -24.98 -21.47
N PHE A 8 14.74 -25.43 -21.13
CA PHE A 8 14.50 -26.60 -20.28
C PHE A 8 13.98 -27.82 -21.06
N ASP A 9 14.47 -28.08 -22.28
CA ASP A 9 14.13 -29.27 -23.07
C ASP A 9 12.63 -29.59 -23.16
N LYS A 10 11.77 -28.56 -23.31
CA LYS A 10 10.30 -28.70 -23.34
C LYS A 10 9.72 -29.34 -22.08
N ALA A 11 10.29 -29.04 -20.91
CA ALA A 11 9.72 -29.42 -19.63
C ALA A 11 8.22 -29.05 -19.54
N PRO A 12 7.41 -29.87 -18.85
CA PRO A 12 5.96 -29.67 -18.77
C PRO A 12 5.62 -28.35 -18.08
N LEU A 13 4.84 -27.50 -18.78
CA LEU A 13 4.33 -26.25 -18.25
C LEU A 13 3.06 -26.50 -17.42
N MET A 14 3.14 -26.23 -16.13
CA MET A 14 1.97 -26.20 -15.25
C MET A 14 1.55 -24.76 -14.99
N THR A 15 0.43 -24.33 -15.57
CA THR A 15 -0.18 -23.03 -15.29
C THR A 15 -1.27 -23.17 -14.23
N VAL A 16 -1.08 -22.51 -13.09
CA VAL A 16 -2.13 -22.34 -12.08
C VAL A 16 -2.93 -21.08 -12.44
N PRO A 17 -4.22 -21.18 -12.79
CA PRO A 17 -5.02 -20.00 -13.13
C PRO A 17 -5.13 -19.10 -11.89
N GLY A 18 -4.66 -17.86 -12.02
CA GLY A 18 -4.84 -16.83 -10.98
C GLY A 18 -6.31 -16.43 -10.88
N ARG A 19 -6.73 -16.00 -9.68
CA ARG A 19 -7.99 -15.27 -9.51
C ARG A 19 -7.70 -13.79 -9.69
N THR A 20 -8.25 -13.19 -10.74
CA THR A 20 -8.18 -11.74 -10.96
C THR A 20 -9.52 -11.12 -10.65
N HIS A 21 -9.53 -10.07 -9.84
CA HIS A 21 -10.68 -9.21 -9.67
C HIS A 21 -10.55 -8.02 -10.63
N PRO A 22 -11.65 -7.45 -11.15
CA PRO A 22 -11.57 -6.22 -11.92
C PRO A 22 -10.96 -5.11 -11.05
N VAL A 23 -9.96 -4.42 -11.59
CA VAL A 23 -9.27 -3.31 -10.92
C VAL A 23 -9.49 -2.06 -11.76
N GLU A 24 -9.96 -1.00 -11.10
CA GLU A 24 -10.05 0.32 -11.70
C GLU A 24 -8.70 1.02 -11.63
N ILE A 25 -8.29 1.66 -12.73
CA ILE A 25 -7.00 2.35 -12.83
C ILE A 25 -7.26 3.84 -13.01
N PHE A 26 -6.69 4.63 -12.11
CA PHE A 26 -6.75 6.08 -12.16
C PHE A 26 -5.38 6.64 -12.51
N TYR A 27 -5.36 7.60 -13.43
CA TYR A 27 -4.16 8.33 -13.84
C TYR A 27 -4.28 9.79 -13.42
N THR A 28 -3.17 10.40 -13.02
CA THR A 28 -3.12 11.85 -12.85
C THR A 28 -3.29 12.54 -14.22
N PRO A 29 -3.96 13.70 -14.27
CA PRO A 29 -4.16 14.41 -15.53
C PRO A 29 -2.83 14.92 -16.12
N GLU A 30 -1.86 15.22 -15.26
CA GLU A 30 -0.54 15.70 -15.62
C GLU A 30 0.54 14.96 -14.81
N PRO A 31 1.81 14.96 -15.26
CA PRO A 31 2.92 14.41 -14.49
C PRO A 31 3.16 15.20 -13.20
N GLU A 32 3.18 14.50 -12.07
CA GLU A 32 3.47 15.10 -10.77
C GLU A 32 4.98 15.28 -10.59
N ARG A 33 5.42 16.49 -10.26
CA ARG A 33 6.84 16.78 -9.98
C ARG A 33 7.32 16.16 -8.67
N ASP A 34 6.43 16.10 -7.68
CA ASP A 34 6.66 15.46 -6.39
C ASP A 34 5.66 14.31 -6.24
N TYR A 35 6.06 13.12 -6.70
CA TYR A 35 5.22 11.93 -6.61
C TYR A 35 5.03 11.47 -5.16
N LEU A 36 5.95 11.79 -4.25
CA LEU A 36 5.87 11.37 -2.85
C LEU A 36 4.72 12.14 -2.17
N GLU A 37 4.67 13.45 -2.36
CA GLU A 37 3.57 14.26 -1.87
C GLU A 37 2.23 13.88 -2.53
N ALA A 38 2.21 13.69 -3.84
CA ALA A 38 1.00 13.24 -4.54
C ALA A 38 0.50 11.89 -4.03
N ALA A 39 1.40 10.94 -3.75
CA ALA A 39 1.08 9.65 -3.19
C ALA A 39 0.51 9.76 -1.77
N ILE A 40 1.14 10.55 -0.90
CA ILE A 40 0.66 10.79 0.48
C ILE A 40 -0.75 11.40 0.44
N ARG A 41 -0.96 12.44 -0.37
CA ARG A 41 -2.29 13.05 -0.55
C ARG A 41 -3.32 12.04 -1.04
N THR A 42 -2.96 11.16 -1.96
CA THR A 42 -3.85 10.10 -2.46
C THR A 42 -4.21 9.11 -1.36
N VAL A 43 -3.26 8.71 -0.51
CA VAL A 43 -3.53 7.84 0.65
C VAL A 43 -4.53 8.49 1.60
N ILE A 44 -4.34 9.77 1.92
CA ILE A 44 -5.27 10.52 2.79
C ILE A 44 -6.65 10.66 2.15
N GLN A 45 -6.71 10.94 0.85
CA GLN A 45 -7.96 11.04 0.11
C GLN A 45 -8.73 9.72 0.11
N ILE A 46 -8.07 8.58 -0.16
CA ILE A 46 -8.70 7.26 -0.08
C ILE A 46 -9.21 7.02 1.34
N HIS A 47 -8.43 7.36 2.36
CA HIS A 47 -8.83 7.17 3.75
C HIS A 47 -10.08 7.98 4.13
N MET A 48 -10.23 9.19 3.59
CA MET A 48 -11.32 10.11 3.94
C MET A 48 -12.58 9.93 3.09
N CYS A 49 -12.43 9.60 1.82
CA CYS A 49 -13.54 9.60 0.86
C CYS A 49 -14.10 8.21 0.58
N GLU A 50 -13.31 7.15 0.76
CA GLU A 50 -13.76 5.80 0.44
C GLU A 50 -14.63 5.25 1.57
N GLU A 51 -15.83 4.77 1.24
CA GLU A 51 -16.77 4.20 2.21
C GLU A 51 -16.57 2.69 2.42
N THR A 52 -15.76 2.06 1.57
CA THR A 52 -15.45 0.63 1.66
C THR A 52 -14.24 0.37 2.56
N GLU A 53 -14.32 -0.74 3.31
CA GLU A 53 -13.18 -1.22 4.11
C GLU A 53 -12.10 -1.81 3.19
N GLY A 54 -10.84 -1.49 3.49
CA GLY A 54 -9.71 -2.02 2.73
C GLY A 54 -8.38 -1.51 3.25
N ASP A 55 -7.34 -2.33 3.04
CA ASP A 55 -5.96 -1.91 3.22
C ASP A 55 -5.50 -1.09 2.00
N ILE A 56 -4.58 -0.15 2.22
CA ILE A 56 -3.92 0.61 1.16
C ILE A 56 -2.51 0.04 0.96
N LEU A 57 -2.11 -0.22 -0.28
CA LEU A 57 -0.76 -0.63 -0.63
C LEU A 57 -0.10 0.49 -1.43
N LEU A 58 0.93 1.11 -0.84
CA LEU A 58 1.72 2.17 -1.45
C LEU A 58 3.11 1.63 -1.80
N PHE A 59 3.53 1.81 -3.05
CA PHE A 59 4.88 1.47 -3.50
C PHE A 59 5.76 2.71 -3.53
N LEU A 60 6.95 2.63 -2.94
CA LEU A 60 7.95 3.70 -2.90
C LEU A 60 9.33 3.14 -3.27
N THR A 61 10.26 4.04 -3.63
CA THR A 61 11.56 3.68 -4.20
C THR A 61 12.71 3.69 -3.22
N GLY A 62 12.48 4.18 -1.99
CA GLY A 62 13.50 4.38 -0.95
C GLY A 62 13.05 3.91 0.43
N GLN A 63 13.97 3.38 1.25
CA GLN A 63 13.72 3.22 2.69
C GLN A 63 13.46 4.58 3.36
N GLU A 64 14.24 5.60 2.99
CA GLU A 64 14.10 6.96 3.52
C GLU A 64 12.72 7.55 3.16
N GLU A 65 12.28 7.37 1.91
CA GLU A 65 10.94 7.78 1.46
C GLU A 65 9.83 7.08 2.22
N ILE A 66 9.98 5.77 2.49
CA ILE A 66 9.00 4.99 3.27
C ILE A 66 8.86 5.56 4.68
N GLU A 67 9.99 5.81 5.35
CA GLU A 67 10.01 6.39 6.70
C GLU A 67 9.44 7.80 6.73
N GLU A 68 9.76 8.62 5.72
CA GLU A 68 9.22 9.97 5.59
C GLU A 68 7.70 9.94 5.35
N ALA A 69 7.23 9.11 4.42
CA ALA A 69 5.82 8.94 4.11
C ALA A 69 5.04 8.47 5.34
N CYS A 70 5.54 7.50 6.10
CA CYS A 70 4.91 7.06 7.35
C CYS A 70 4.70 8.23 8.32
N LYS A 71 5.72 9.06 8.52
CA LYS A 71 5.65 10.23 9.42
C LYS A 71 4.68 11.28 8.92
N ARG A 72 4.70 11.59 7.62
CA ARG A 72 3.81 12.60 7.01
C ARG A 72 2.36 12.14 7.05
N ILE A 73 2.07 10.90 6.65
CA ILE A 73 0.73 10.32 6.70
C ILE A 73 0.19 10.35 8.15
N ALA A 74 0.99 9.94 9.13
CA ALA A 74 0.56 9.96 10.53
C ALA A 74 0.19 11.38 11.00
N ARG A 75 1.01 12.38 10.68
CA ARG A 75 0.75 13.79 11.03
C ARG A 75 -0.50 14.34 10.35
N GLU A 76 -0.70 14.06 9.07
CA GLU A 76 -1.88 14.50 8.33
C GLU A 76 -3.15 13.91 8.98
N VAL A 77 -3.15 12.61 9.30
CA VAL A 77 -4.29 11.96 9.95
C VAL A 77 -4.58 12.51 11.34
N GLU A 78 -3.54 12.77 12.14
CA GLU A 78 -3.69 13.44 13.44
C GLU A 78 -4.31 14.84 13.30
N SER A 79 -3.95 15.58 12.25
CA SER A 79 -4.48 16.92 11.98
C SER A 79 -5.95 16.92 11.54
N LEU A 80 -6.49 15.82 11.02
CA LEU A 80 -7.89 15.72 10.59
C LEU A 80 -8.87 15.60 11.78
N GLY A 81 -8.35 15.35 12.99
CA GLY A 81 -9.13 15.35 14.23
C GLY A 81 -9.68 13.98 14.65
N PRO A 82 -10.37 13.93 15.80
CA PRO A 82 -10.71 12.68 16.48
C PRO A 82 -11.82 11.88 15.80
N ASP A 83 -12.59 12.47 14.88
CA ASP A 83 -13.70 11.81 14.21
C ASP A 83 -13.25 10.89 13.07
N VAL A 84 -12.00 11.03 12.59
CA VAL A 84 -11.43 10.20 11.53
C VAL A 84 -10.97 8.84 12.08
N GLY A 85 -11.14 7.78 11.31
CA GLY A 85 -10.68 6.44 11.68
C GLY A 85 -9.15 6.35 11.79
N GLU A 86 -8.65 5.42 12.59
CA GLU A 86 -7.20 5.22 12.74
C GLU A 86 -6.60 4.75 11.41
N LEU A 87 -5.51 5.38 10.98
CA LEU A 87 -4.73 4.96 9.82
C LEU A 87 -3.36 4.47 10.29
N ARG A 88 -3.10 3.17 10.18
CA ARG A 88 -1.86 2.55 10.62
C ARG A 88 -0.87 2.36 9.47
N CYS A 89 0.25 3.06 9.51
CA CYS A 89 1.34 2.85 8.54
C CYS A 89 2.21 1.64 8.94
N ILE A 90 2.52 0.78 7.97
CA ILE A 90 3.40 -0.38 8.13
C ILE A 90 4.50 -0.31 7.07
N PRO A 91 5.73 0.05 7.45
CA PRO A 91 6.86 0.02 6.53
C PRO A 91 7.25 -1.42 6.21
N LEU A 92 7.62 -1.68 4.95
CA LEU A 92 8.10 -2.97 4.48
C LEU A 92 9.28 -2.79 3.52
N TYR A 93 10.50 -2.96 4.06
CA TYR A 93 11.76 -2.95 3.33
C TYR A 93 12.71 -4.03 3.88
N SER A 94 13.69 -4.44 3.08
CA SER A 94 14.49 -5.67 3.28
C SER A 94 15.30 -5.73 4.58
N THR A 95 15.65 -4.58 5.16
CA THR A 95 16.45 -4.48 6.39
C THR A 95 15.61 -4.57 7.67
N LEU A 96 14.27 -4.66 7.58
CA LEU A 96 13.41 -4.80 8.76
C LEU A 96 13.60 -6.17 9.43
N PRO A 97 13.70 -6.21 10.77
CA PRO A 97 13.60 -7.44 11.54
C PRO A 97 12.34 -8.26 11.21
N PRO A 98 12.41 -9.61 11.22
CA PRO A 98 11.28 -10.47 10.83
C PRO A 98 9.99 -10.21 11.62
N ASN A 99 10.10 -9.91 12.91
CA ASN A 99 8.96 -9.57 13.77
C ASN A 99 8.24 -8.29 13.31
N LEU A 100 8.96 -7.30 12.76
CA LEU A 100 8.34 -6.09 12.21
C LEU A 100 7.70 -6.34 10.84
N GLN A 101 8.31 -7.18 10.01
CA GLN A 101 7.72 -7.57 8.72
C GLN A 101 6.39 -8.31 8.91
N GLN A 102 6.30 -9.18 9.92
CA GLN A 102 5.08 -9.94 10.22
C GLN A 102 3.88 -9.06 10.58
N ARG A 103 4.10 -7.82 11.03
CA ARG A 103 3.02 -6.87 11.33
C ARG A 103 2.14 -6.58 10.11
N ILE A 104 2.61 -6.85 8.89
CA ILE A 104 1.79 -6.74 7.68
C ILE A 104 0.53 -7.62 7.72
N PHE A 105 0.57 -8.72 8.48
CA PHE A 105 -0.54 -9.65 8.67
C PHE A 105 -1.48 -9.27 9.81
N ASP A 106 -1.11 -8.29 10.64
CA ASP A 106 -1.99 -7.79 11.70
C ASP A 106 -3.29 -7.24 11.09
N PRO A 107 -4.45 -7.41 11.74
CA PRO A 107 -5.69 -6.82 11.26
C PRO A 107 -5.59 -5.30 11.19
N ALA A 108 -6.36 -4.69 10.28
CA ALA A 108 -6.54 -3.24 10.26
C ALA A 108 -7.16 -2.75 11.58
N PRO A 109 -6.93 -1.48 11.97
CA PRO A 109 -7.59 -0.90 13.13
C PRO A 109 -9.12 -1.05 13.03
N PRO A 110 -9.83 -1.30 14.15
CA PRO A 110 -11.27 -1.45 14.12
C PRO A 110 -11.96 -0.13 13.76
N LYS A 111 -13.17 -0.22 13.22
CA LYS A 111 -14.03 0.96 13.02
C LYS A 111 -14.30 1.67 14.34
N LYS A 112 -14.36 2.99 14.29
CA LYS A 112 -14.83 3.81 15.40
C LYS A 112 -16.35 3.72 15.55
N ALA A 113 -16.85 4.05 16.74
CA ALA A 113 -18.29 4.02 17.05
C ALA A 113 -19.13 4.98 16.18
N ASN A 114 -18.51 6.05 15.66
CA ASN A 114 -19.13 6.98 14.72
C ASN A 114 -19.17 6.45 13.27
N GLY A 115 -18.72 5.21 13.03
CA GLY A 115 -18.67 4.60 11.70
C GLY A 115 -17.37 4.85 10.92
N ALA A 116 -16.46 5.67 11.43
CA ALA A 116 -15.22 5.99 10.72
C ALA A 116 -14.33 4.75 10.57
N ILE A 117 -13.82 4.55 9.36
CA ILE A 117 -13.14 3.34 8.94
C ILE A 117 -11.67 3.38 9.38
N GLY A 118 -11.25 2.38 10.15
CA GLY A 118 -9.85 2.14 10.42
C GLY A 118 -9.18 1.46 9.23
N ARG A 119 -7.99 1.92 8.83
CA ARG A 119 -7.25 1.38 7.69
C ARG A 119 -5.80 1.13 8.01
N LYS A 120 -5.17 0.30 7.20
CA LYS A 120 -3.74 -0.01 7.27
C LYS A 120 -3.10 0.33 5.94
N VAL A 121 -2.03 1.11 5.97
CA VAL A 121 -1.23 1.46 4.79
C VAL A 121 0.03 0.63 4.83
N LYS A 122 0.24 -0.21 3.83
CA LYS A 122 1.45 -1.00 3.63
C LYS A 122 2.35 -0.23 2.69
N LEU A 123 3.51 0.21 3.15
CA LEU A 123 4.47 0.94 2.34
C LEU A 123 5.58 -0.01 1.96
N ARG A 124 5.60 -0.43 0.69
CA ARG A 124 6.49 -1.47 0.19
C ARG A 124 7.55 -0.88 -0.73
N PHE A 125 8.79 -1.28 -0.51
CA PHE A 125 9.89 -0.99 -1.42
C PHE A 125 9.65 -1.68 -2.77
N TYR A 126 9.73 -0.89 -3.85
CA TYR A 126 9.74 -1.41 -5.22
C TYR A 126 11.18 -1.90 -5.49
N TYR A 127 11.33 -3.15 -5.96
CA TYR A 127 12.57 -3.93 -6.21
C TYR A 127 12.96 -4.96 -5.14
#